data_AF-A0A2H1W1C6-F1
#
_entry.id   AF-A0A2H1W1C6-F1
#
_cell.length_a   1.000
_cell.length_b   1.000
_cell.length_c   1.000
_cell.angle_alpha   90.00
_cell.angle_beta   90.00
_cell.angle_gamma   90.00
#
_symmetry.space_group_name_H-M   'P 1'
#
loop_
_entity.id
_entity.type
_entity.pdbx_description
1 polymer ?
#
loop_
_entity_poly.entity_id
_entity_poly.type
_entity_poly.pdbx_seq_one_letter_code
_entity_poly.pdbx_strand_id
1 'polypeptide(L)'
;MSAKAEECTSAPKELSFAEKQAERMKRLRSLHTARNEARTHNHQEVIAEEARKKLPPNYEAKRRQAEWLLDDQAKRQDAEKAGKDYDRVKLLNISAVEAERLERKKKKKNPDEGFSTYEQATVRQYNRLVKNMPAADMEQYEKQKQKYGDAFYGGPNVIIHGMHKDRKEAVDKMVDDLEGQIAKRARFSRRRVYNDDADVDYINNRNANFNKKLERFYGEHTAEIKQNLERAEEPATAPKQLSFAEKQAERMKRLRSLHSARNEARTHNHQEVVAEEARNKLPPNYEAKRRQAEWLLDDQAKRQDAEKAGKDYDRVKLLNISAVEAERLERKKKKKNPDEGFSTYEQATVRQYNRLVKNMPAADMEQYEKQKQKYGDAFYGGPNVIIHGMHEDRREAVDKMVDDLEGQIAKRARYSRRRTHNDDADIDYINERNAKFNKKLERFYGEHTAEIKQNLERGTAI
;
A
#
# COMPACT_ATOMS: atom_id res chain seq x y z
N MET A 1 -39.11 57.24 34.45
CA MET A 1 -39.55 58.65 34.33
C MET A 1 -38.40 59.48 33.79
N SER A 2 -38.45 59.86 32.50
CA SER A 2 -38.02 61.19 32.04
C SER A 2 -38.48 61.35 30.59
N ALA A 3 -38.89 62.56 30.26
CA ALA A 3 -39.85 62.88 29.20
C ALA A 3 -39.29 62.74 27.77
N LYS A 4 -40.18 62.35 26.86
CA LYS A 4 -40.10 62.72 25.44
C LYS A 4 -40.08 64.25 25.36
N ALA A 5 -38.98 64.83 24.91
CA ALA A 5 -38.97 66.19 24.39
C ALA A 5 -39.15 66.10 22.88
N GLU A 6 -40.38 66.37 22.44
CA GLU A 6 -40.68 66.74 21.07
C GLU A 6 -40.11 68.15 20.85
N GLU A 7 -39.07 68.28 20.04
CA GLU A 7 -38.62 69.59 19.53
C GLU A 7 -38.90 69.68 18.02
N CYS A 8 -39.95 70.45 17.75
CA CYS A 8 -40.09 71.44 16.70
C CYS A 8 -39.56 71.12 15.30
N THR A 9 -40.51 70.80 14.42
CA THR A 9 -40.48 71.06 12.98
C THR A 9 -40.07 72.51 12.69
N SER A 10 -38.80 72.76 12.37
CA SER A 10 -38.38 74.01 11.76
C SER A 10 -38.80 74.02 10.29
N ALA A 11 -39.77 74.87 9.94
CA ALA A 11 -40.22 75.10 8.57
C ALA A 11 -39.02 75.39 7.64
N PRO A 12 -39.00 74.86 6.40
CA PRO A 12 -37.89 75.11 5.49
C PRO A 12 -37.88 76.60 5.13
N LYS A 13 -36.79 77.30 5.49
CA LYS A 13 -36.53 78.67 5.04
C LYS A 13 -36.70 78.72 3.53
N GLU A 14 -37.59 79.59 3.04
CA GLU A 14 -37.83 79.75 1.61
C GLU A 14 -36.58 80.35 0.96
N LEU A 15 -35.70 79.48 0.48
CA LEU A 15 -34.52 79.84 -0.29
C LEU A 15 -34.94 80.69 -1.49
N SER A 16 -34.18 81.74 -1.77
CA SER A 16 -34.41 82.61 -2.92
C SER A 16 -34.33 81.79 -4.22
N PHE A 17 -34.92 82.27 -5.31
CA PHE A 17 -34.88 81.58 -6.59
C PHE A 17 -33.44 81.25 -7.05
N ALA A 18 -32.49 82.17 -6.80
CA ALA A 18 -31.08 81.97 -7.10
C ALA A 18 -30.44 80.86 -6.24
N GLU A 19 -30.78 80.81 -4.95
CA GLU A 19 -30.31 79.76 -4.03
C GLU A 19 -30.92 78.39 -4.37
N LYS A 20 -32.22 78.32 -4.71
CA LYS A 20 -32.88 77.11 -5.22
C LYS A 20 -32.24 76.63 -6.52
N GLN A 21 -31.87 77.54 -7.41
CA GLN A 21 -31.16 77.22 -8.65
C GLN A 21 -29.73 76.71 -8.37
N ALA A 22 -29.01 77.33 -7.43
CA ALA A 22 -27.69 76.89 -7.01
C ALA A 22 -27.71 75.49 -6.34
N GLU A 23 -28.68 75.22 -5.47
CA GLU A 23 -28.89 73.89 -4.88
C GLU A 23 -29.27 72.85 -5.93
N ARG A 24 -30.14 73.20 -6.89
CA ARG A 24 -30.48 72.32 -8.02
C ARG A 24 -29.24 71.97 -8.84
N MET A 25 -28.37 72.94 -9.13
CA MET A 25 -27.12 72.72 -9.85
C MET A 25 -26.11 71.92 -9.03
N LYS A 26 -26.03 72.14 -7.72
CA LYS A 26 -25.19 71.35 -6.80
C LYS A 26 -25.66 69.91 -6.73
N ARG A 27 -26.97 69.67 -6.62
CA ARG A 27 -27.59 68.33 -6.66
C ARG A 27 -27.39 67.66 -8.02
N LEU A 28 -27.45 68.40 -9.11
CA LEU A 28 -27.19 67.86 -10.45
C LEU A 28 -25.72 67.45 -10.61
N ARG A 29 -24.77 68.25 -10.09
CA ARG A 29 -23.35 67.89 -10.03
C ARG A 29 -23.08 66.68 -9.12
N SER A 30 -23.73 66.60 -7.96
CA SER A 30 -23.61 65.44 -7.06
C SER A 30 -24.20 64.17 -7.68
N LEU A 31 -25.32 64.27 -8.39
CA LEU A 31 -25.88 63.16 -9.15
C LEU A 31 -24.98 62.75 -10.31
N HIS A 32 -24.33 63.71 -10.98
CA HIS A 32 -23.41 63.42 -12.08
C HIS A 32 -22.15 62.70 -11.58
N THR A 33 -21.59 63.13 -10.46
CA THR A 33 -20.44 62.47 -9.80
C THR A 33 -20.82 61.08 -9.30
N ALA A 34 -21.91 60.94 -8.55
CA ALA A 34 -22.41 59.64 -8.10
C ALA A 34 -22.69 58.68 -9.27
N ARG A 35 -23.25 59.19 -10.38
CA ARG A 35 -23.46 58.40 -11.61
C ARG A 35 -22.14 57.96 -12.23
N ASN A 36 -21.13 58.82 -12.24
CA ASN A 36 -19.83 58.50 -12.80
C ASN A 36 -19.07 57.50 -11.91
N GLU A 37 -19.15 57.65 -10.59
CA GLU A 37 -18.63 56.70 -9.60
C GLU A 37 -19.30 55.33 -9.72
N ALA A 38 -20.63 55.29 -9.86
CA ALA A 38 -21.36 54.05 -10.10
C ALA A 38 -20.97 53.38 -11.43
N ARG A 39 -20.75 54.18 -12.50
CA ARG A 39 -20.24 53.65 -13.78
C ARG A 39 -18.83 53.06 -13.63
N THR A 40 -17.94 53.71 -12.89
CA THR A 40 -16.58 53.19 -12.65
C THR A 40 -16.60 51.93 -11.80
N HIS A 41 -17.45 51.86 -10.76
CA HIS A 41 -17.61 50.66 -9.94
C HIS A 41 -18.15 49.49 -10.75
N ASN A 42 -19.23 49.70 -11.52
CA ASN A 42 -19.78 48.65 -12.38
C ASN A 42 -18.76 48.16 -13.42
N HIS A 43 -17.96 49.07 -14.00
CA HIS A 43 -16.92 48.69 -14.95
C HIS A 43 -15.82 47.84 -14.30
N GLN A 44 -15.37 48.23 -13.11
CA GLN A 44 -14.39 47.46 -12.33
C GLN A 44 -14.94 46.08 -11.93
N GLU A 45 -16.21 45.99 -11.56
CA GLU A 45 -16.85 44.71 -11.24
C GLU A 45 -16.97 43.79 -12.45
N VAL A 46 -17.34 44.31 -13.63
CA VAL A 46 -17.38 43.50 -14.87
C VAL A 46 -15.98 42.98 -15.23
N ILE A 47 -14.94 43.81 -15.13
CA ILE A 47 -13.56 43.38 -15.36
C ILE A 47 -13.14 42.31 -14.33
N ALA A 48 -13.49 42.50 -13.05
CA ALA A 48 -13.19 41.54 -12.00
C ALA A 48 -13.94 40.21 -12.19
N GLU A 49 -15.20 40.23 -12.64
CA GLU A 49 -15.96 39.04 -12.98
C GLU A 49 -15.37 38.30 -14.19
N GLU A 50 -14.96 39.01 -15.23
CA GLU A 50 -14.30 38.41 -16.39
C GLU A 50 -12.95 37.80 -16.01
N ALA A 51 -12.18 38.49 -15.18
CA ALA A 51 -10.95 37.96 -14.61
C ALA A 51 -11.22 36.71 -13.76
N ARG A 52 -12.27 36.69 -12.93
CA ARG A 52 -12.69 35.52 -12.15
C ARG A 52 -13.08 34.33 -13.05
N LYS A 53 -13.76 34.58 -14.17
CA LYS A 53 -14.13 33.54 -15.17
C LYS A 53 -12.91 32.97 -15.90
N LYS A 54 -11.86 33.78 -16.10
CA LYS A 54 -10.59 33.35 -16.72
C LYS A 54 -9.69 32.54 -15.77
N LEU A 55 -9.94 32.58 -14.46
CA LEU A 55 -9.18 31.80 -13.50
C LEU A 55 -9.51 30.31 -13.59
N PRO A 56 -8.52 29.42 -13.43
CA PRO A 56 -8.77 27.99 -13.35
C PRO A 56 -9.76 27.64 -12.23
N PRO A 57 -10.65 26.63 -12.41
CA PRO A 57 -11.62 26.23 -11.39
C PRO A 57 -11.04 25.88 -10.01
N ASN A 58 -9.74 25.60 -9.93
CA ASN A 58 -9.02 25.28 -8.70
C ASN A 58 -8.16 26.44 -8.14
N TYR A 59 -8.27 27.66 -8.69
CA TYR A 59 -7.44 28.79 -8.30
C TYR A 59 -7.61 29.16 -6.82
N GLU A 60 -8.85 29.30 -6.34
CA GLU A 60 -9.09 29.62 -4.93
C GLU A 60 -8.58 28.53 -3.98
N ALA A 61 -8.73 27.26 -4.36
CA ALA A 61 -8.21 26.14 -3.59
C ALA A 61 -6.67 26.19 -3.51
N LYS A 62 -5.99 26.51 -4.61
CA LYS A 62 -4.54 26.72 -4.64
C LYS A 62 -4.13 27.93 -3.79
N ARG A 63 -4.87 29.03 -3.83
CA ARG A 63 -4.60 30.23 -3.02
C ARG A 63 -4.71 29.90 -1.53
N ARG A 64 -5.79 29.25 -1.10
CA ARG A 64 -5.97 28.80 0.29
C ARG A 64 -4.89 27.82 0.72
N GLN A 65 -4.45 26.93 -0.17
CA GLN A 65 -3.35 26.02 0.12
C GLN A 65 -2.02 26.76 0.32
N ALA A 66 -1.73 27.76 -0.50
CA ALA A 66 -0.52 28.59 -0.37
C ALA A 66 -0.54 29.40 0.93
N GLU A 67 -1.68 30.01 1.26
CA GLU A 67 -1.89 30.73 2.52
C GLU A 67 -1.72 29.81 3.74
N TRP A 68 -2.30 28.61 3.69
CA TRP A 68 -2.13 27.59 4.74
C TRP A 68 -0.67 27.13 4.87
N LEU A 69 0.07 26.99 3.77
CA LEU A 69 1.49 26.62 3.82
C LEU A 69 2.34 27.71 4.48
N LEU A 70 2.07 28.99 4.20
CA LEU A 70 2.74 30.10 4.84
C LEU A 70 2.43 30.17 6.35
N ASP A 71 1.17 29.95 6.73
CA ASP A 71 0.75 29.87 8.14
C ASP A 71 1.37 28.65 8.86
N ASP A 72 1.41 27.46 8.24
CA ASP A 72 2.10 26.27 8.80
C ASP A 72 3.60 26.51 8.94
N GLN A 73 4.25 27.21 8.00
CA GLN A 73 5.65 27.59 8.09
C GLN A 73 5.92 28.60 9.22
N ALA A 74 5.07 29.62 9.38
CA ALA A 74 5.20 30.58 10.48
C ALA A 74 5.08 29.88 11.84
N LYS A 75 4.10 28.99 11.99
CA LYS A 75 3.92 28.21 13.23
C LYS A 75 5.07 27.24 13.51
N ARG A 76 5.69 26.67 12.47
CA ARG A 76 6.93 25.88 12.60
C ARG A 76 8.07 26.72 13.16
N GLN A 77 8.28 27.91 12.59
CA GLN A 77 9.33 28.83 13.05
C GLN A 77 9.08 29.31 14.49
N ASP A 78 7.83 29.56 14.86
CA ASP A 78 7.48 29.95 16.24
C ASP A 78 7.66 28.80 17.24
N ALA A 79 7.35 27.56 16.85
CA ALA A 79 7.62 26.38 17.66
C ALA A 79 9.12 26.12 17.83
N GLU A 80 9.92 26.31 16.77
CA GLU A 80 11.38 26.23 16.80
C GLU A 80 12.00 27.28 17.72
N LYS A 81 11.55 28.55 17.62
CA LYS A 81 11.96 29.63 18.55
C LYS A 81 11.60 29.32 20.01
N ALA A 82 10.48 28.63 20.23
CA ALA A 82 10.03 28.20 21.56
C ALA A 82 10.70 26.89 22.04
N GLY A 83 11.59 26.27 21.25
CA GLY A 83 12.24 25.00 21.57
C GLY A 83 11.30 23.80 21.63
N LYS A 84 10.14 23.86 20.95
CA LYS A 84 9.11 22.82 20.94
C LYS A 84 9.11 22.09 19.59
N ASP A 85 8.90 20.78 19.63
CA ASP A 85 8.66 19.96 18.42
C ASP A 85 7.30 20.32 17.81
N TYR A 86 7.32 20.97 16.65
CA TYR A 86 6.12 21.43 15.94
C TYR A 86 5.15 20.29 15.62
N ASP A 87 5.65 19.13 15.20
CA ASP A 87 4.79 18.00 14.82
C ASP A 87 4.07 17.44 16.05
N ARG A 88 4.74 17.43 17.22
CA ARG A 88 4.11 17.08 18.51
C ARG A 88 3.06 18.11 18.93
N VAL A 89 3.36 19.41 18.87
CA VAL A 89 2.40 20.49 19.21
C VAL A 89 1.17 20.44 18.30
N LYS A 90 1.39 20.19 17.01
CA LYS A 90 0.32 20.02 16.02
C LYS A 90 -0.57 18.83 16.34
N LEU A 91 0.01 17.69 16.75
CA LEU A 91 -0.77 16.51 17.15
C LEU A 91 -1.54 16.72 18.46
N LEU A 92 -0.99 17.47 19.42
CA LEU A 92 -1.66 17.81 20.69
C LEU A 92 -2.88 18.72 20.49
N ASN A 93 -2.85 19.59 19.48
CA ASN A 93 -3.95 20.50 19.16
C ASN A 93 -5.06 19.86 18.32
N ILE A 94 -4.88 18.61 17.86
CA ILE A 94 -5.91 17.88 17.11
C ILE A 94 -6.84 17.18 18.11
N SER A 95 -8.13 17.46 18.03
CA SER A 95 -9.12 16.76 18.86
C SER A 95 -9.12 15.25 18.58
N ALA A 96 -9.44 14.42 19.58
CA ALA A 96 -9.51 12.96 19.41
C ALA A 96 -10.43 12.53 18.25
N VAL A 97 -11.53 13.27 18.05
CA VAL A 97 -12.49 13.06 16.94
C VAL A 97 -11.85 13.36 15.58
N GLU A 98 -11.04 14.42 15.49
CA GLU A 98 -10.37 14.81 14.27
C GLU A 98 -9.20 13.87 13.93
N ALA A 99 -8.46 13.40 14.95
CA ALA A 99 -7.46 12.35 14.80
C ALA A 99 -8.08 11.05 14.26
N GLU A 100 -9.23 10.63 14.81
CA GLU A 100 -9.96 9.45 14.32
C GLU A 100 -10.46 9.63 12.87
N ARG A 101 -10.90 10.83 12.51
CA ARG A 101 -11.33 11.16 11.14
C ARG A 101 -10.16 11.10 10.16
N LEU A 102 -8.98 11.59 10.55
CA LEU A 102 -7.76 11.54 9.74
C LEU A 102 -7.25 10.11 9.56
N GLU A 103 -7.27 9.31 10.63
CA GLU A 103 -7.02 7.87 10.63
C GLU A 103 -7.95 7.12 9.65
N ARG A 104 -9.27 7.36 9.73
CA ARG A 104 -10.26 6.75 8.83
C ARG A 104 -10.04 7.15 7.37
N LYS A 105 -9.60 8.39 7.09
CA LYS A 105 -9.24 8.84 5.73
C LYS A 105 -7.98 8.16 5.22
N LYS A 106 -6.95 7.97 6.06
CA LYS A 106 -5.73 7.22 5.70
C LYS A 106 -6.05 5.76 5.34
N LYS A 107 -6.95 5.11 6.09
CA LYS A 107 -7.40 3.72 5.84
C LYS A 107 -8.15 3.53 4.51
N LYS A 108 -8.68 4.60 3.89
CA LYS A 108 -9.45 4.53 2.63
C LYS A 108 -8.62 4.82 1.37
N LYS A 109 -7.29 4.93 1.47
CA LYS A 109 -6.43 5.17 0.30
C LYS A 109 -6.32 3.89 -0.55
N ASN A 110 -6.60 4.01 -1.85
CA ASN A 110 -6.34 2.98 -2.86
C ASN A 110 -5.32 3.53 -3.87
N PRO A 111 -4.02 3.58 -3.51
CA PRO A 111 -2.96 4.06 -4.40
C PRO A 111 -2.89 3.21 -5.67
N ASP A 112 -2.30 3.76 -6.73
CA ASP A 112 -2.00 3.00 -7.94
C ASP A 112 -0.61 2.40 -7.81
N GLU A 113 -0.50 1.08 -7.80
CA GLU A 113 0.77 0.35 -7.61
C GLU A 113 1.55 0.22 -8.93
N GLY A 114 1.00 0.70 -10.04
CA GLY A 114 1.58 0.58 -11.37
C GLY A 114 0.88 -0.49 -12.21
N PHE A 115 1.22 -0.51 -13.50
CA PHE A 115 0.65 -1.48 -14.42
C PHE A 115 1.45 -2.79 -14.36
N SER A 116 0.77 -3.88 -14.05
CA SER A 116 1.31 -5.25 -14.01
C SER A 116 0.69 -6.12 -15.11
N THR A 117 -0.63 -6.31 -15.07
CA THR A 117 -1.42 -7.09 -16.03
C THR A 117 -2.71 -6.37 -16.37
N TYR A 118 -3.26 -6.66 -17.55
CA TYR A 118 -4.56 -6.12 -17.94
C TYR A 118 -5.68 -6.61 -17.03
N GLU A 119 -5.61 -7.84 -16.51
CA GLU A 119 -6.60 -8.39 -15.58
C GLU A 119 -6.63 -7.66 -14.23
N GLN A 120 -5.47 -7.33 -13.65
CA GLN A 120 -5.45 -6.56 -12.40
C GLN A 120 -6.03 -5.16 -12.61
N ALA A 121 -5.76 -4.54 -13.77
CA ALA A 121 -6.33 -3.25 -14.13
C ALA A 121 -7.86 -3.33 -14.34
N THR A 122 -8.37 -4.38 -14.99
CA THR A 122 -9.82 -4.59 -15.18
C THR A 122 -10.52 -4.87 -13.86
N VAL A 123 -9.95 -5.69 -12.97
CA VAL A 123 -10.49 -5.95 -11.63
C VAL A 123 -10.55 -4.66 -10.81
N ARG A 124 -9.51 -3.84 -10.85
CA ARG A 124 -9.49 -2.54 -10.15
C ARG A 124 -10.55 -1.58 -10.72
N GLN A 125 -10.74 -1.57 -12.04
CA GLN A 125 -11.83 -0.81 -12.67
C GLN A 125 -13.20 -1.34 -12.24
N TYR A 126 -13.42 -2.65 -12.29
CA TYR A 126 -14.66 -3.32 -11.93
C TYR A 126 -15.06 -3.04 -10.47
N ASN A 127 -14.15 -3.24 -9.52
CA ASN A 127 -14.38 -2.96 -8.10
C ASN A 127 -14.78 -1.50 -7.86
N ARG A 128 -14.19 -0.56 -8.61
CA ARG A 128 -14.58 0.85 -8.56
C ARG A 128 -15.97 1.09 -9.15
N LEU A 129 -16.32 0.42 -10.25
CA LEU A 129 -17.65 0.53 -10.86
C LEU A 129 -18.72 -0.02 -9.91
N VAL A 130 -18.54 -1.24 -9.40
CA VAL A 130 -19.46 -1.88 -8.43
C VAL A 130 -19.66 -1.00 -7.20
N LYS A 131 -18.57 -0.42 -6.66
CA LYS A 131 -18.65 0.48 -5.51
C LYS A 131 -19.42 1.79 -5.79
N ASN A 132 -19.39 2.26 -7.03
CA ASN A 132 -20.05 3.49 -7.45
C ASN A 132 -21.43 3.25 -8.06
N MET A 133 -21.86 1.99 -8.24
CA MET A 133 -23.20 1.71 -8.73
C MET A 133 -24.24 2.31 -7.78
N PRO A 134 -25.30 2.93 -8.30
CA PRO A 134 -26.41 3.38 -7.48
C PRO A 134 -27.02 2.18 -6.74
N ALA A 135 -27.60 2.43 -5.57
CA ALA A 135 -28.35 1.41 -4.85
C ALA A 135 -29.44 0.83 -5.74
N ALA A 136 -29.63 -0.49 -5.68
CA ALA A 136 -30.66 -1.16 -6.46
C ALA A 136 -32.04 -0.60 -6.08
N ASP A 137 -32.86 -0.35 -7.10
CA ASP A 137 -34.27 0.01 -6.91
C ASP A 137 -35.03 -1.22 -6.40
N MET A 138 -35.21 -1.28 -5.08
CA MET A 138 -35.82 -2.43 -4.40
C MET A 138 -37.28 -2.65 -4.83
N GLU A 139 -38.02 -1.59 -5.16
CA GLU A 139 -39.40 -1.74 -5.64
C GLU A 139 -39.43 -2.41 -7.01
N GLN A 140 -38.53 -2.03 -7.92
CA GLN A 140 -38.41 -2.69 -9.21
C GLN A 140 -37.92 -4.13 -9.06
N TYR A 141 -36.99 -4.37 -8.15
CA TYR A 141 -36.51 -5.71 -7.82
C TYR A 141 -37.64 -6.61 -7.31
N GLU A 142 -38.47 -6.14 -6.38
CA GLU A 142 -39.62 -6.88 -5.86
C GLU A 142 -40.70 -7.12 -6.92
N LYS A 143 -41.01 -6.13 -7.76
CA LYS A 143 -41.93 -6.28 -8.90
C LYS A 143 -41.44 -7.33 -9.90
N GLN A 144 -40.14 -7.34 -10.21
CA GLN A 144 -39.55 -8.36 -11.07
C GLN A 144 -39.57 -9.74 -10.38
N LYS A 145 -39.26 -9.81 -9.09
CA LYS A 145 -39.34 -11.05 -8.30
C LYS A 145 -40.75 -11.64 -8.32
N GLN A 146 -41.78 -10.83 -8.12
CA GLN A 146 -43.18 -11.29 -8.20
C GLN A 146 -43.55 -11.73 -9.63
N LYS A 147 -43.11 -10.99 -10.66
CA LYS A 147 -43.41 -11.30 -12.06
C LYS A 147 -42.79 -12.61 -12.54
N TYR A 148 -41.54 -12.87 -12.16
CA TYR A 148 -40.77 -14.03 -12.63
C TYR A 148 -40.84 -15.23 -11.66
N GLY A 149 -41.30 -15.04 -10.43
CA GLY A 149 -41.50 -16.13 -9.47
C GLY A 149 -40.24 -16.96 -9.25
N ASP A 150 -40.35 -18.28 -9.37
CA ASP A 150 -39.21 -19.20 -9.21
C ASP A 150 -38.14 -19.02 -10.28
N ALA A 151 -38.50 -18.55 -11.47
CA ALA A 151 -37.54 -18.25 -12.53
C ALA A 151 -36.65 -17.04 -12.21
N PHE A 152 -37.06 -16.18 -11.26
CA PHE A 152 -36.25 -15.04 -10.82
C PHE A 152 -34.91 -15.46 -10.17
N TYR A 153 -34.92 -16.59 -9.47
CA TYR A 153 -33.74 -17.19 -8.85
C TYR A 153 -33.12 -18.31 -9.71
N GLY A 154 -33.50 -18.34 -10.99
CA GLY A 154 -33.06 -19.37 -11.92
C GLY A 154 -31.55 -19.41 -12.08
N GLY A 155 -30.97 -20.62 -11.99
CA GLY A 155 -29.57 -20.86 -12.34
C GLY A 155 -29.30 -20.71 -13.85
N PRO A 156 -28.07 -20.95 -14.31
CA PRO A 156 -27.63 -20.73 -15.70
C PRO A 156 -28.49 -21.38 -16.80
N ASN A 157 -29.29 -22.41 -16.45
CA ASN A 157 -30.13 -23.16 -17.38
C ASN A 157 -31.60 -22.71 -17.44
N VAL A 158 -32.01 -21.76 -16.60
CA VAL A 158 -33.36 -21.19 -16.68
C VAL A 158 -33.37 -20.20 -17.83
N ILE A 159 -34.12 -20.52 -18.89
CA ILE A 159 -34.22 -19.68 -20.09
C ILE A 159 -35.10 -18.48 -19.77
N ILE A 160 -34.49 -17.42 -19.24
CA ILE A 160 -35.11 -16.09 -19.06
C ILE A 160 -34.95 -15.26 -20.35
N HIS A 161 -34.16 -15.75 -21.32
CA HIS A 161 -33.85 -15.03 -22.55
C HIS A 161 -35.11 -14.78 -23.38
N GLY A 162 -35.50 -13.50 -23.51
CA GLY A 162 -36.73 -13.06 -24.17
C GLY A 162 -37.90 -12.71 -23.25
N MET A 163 -37.86 -13.08 -21.95
CA MET A 163 -38.93 -12.76 -20.98
C MET A 163 -38.76 -11.38 -20.31
N HIS A 164 -37.56 -10.81 -20.39
CA HIS A 164 -37.25 -9.47 -19.91
C HIS A 164 -36.88 -8.57 -21.08
N LYS A 165 -37.56 -7.43 -21.18
CA LYS A 165 -37.18 -6.34 -22.08
C LYS A 165 -36.88 -5.14 -21.20
N ASP A 166 -35.63 -4.66 -21.28
CA ASP A 166 -35.19 -3.53 -20.48
C ASP A 166 -36.02 -2.28 -20.83
N ARG A 167 -36.32 -1.50 -19.80
CA ARG A 167 -36.94 -0.18 -19.99
C ARG A 167 -35.94 0.75 -20.66
N LYS A 168 -36.44 1.65 -21.50
CA LYS A 168 -35.59 2.65 -22.18
C LYS A 168 -34.74 3.44 -21.19
N GLU A 169 -35.31 3.84 -20.05
CA GLU A 169 -34.59 4.53 -18.97
C GLU A 169 -33.41 3.73 -18.38
N ALA A 170 -33.52 2.40 -18.32
CA ALA A 170 -32.44 1.55 -17.82
C ALA A 170 -31.31 1.46 -18.85
N VAL A 171 -31.66 1.40 -20.13
CA VAL A 171 -30.71 1.45 -21.24
C VAL A 171 -30.00 2.81 -21.29
N ASP A 172 -30.72 3.91 -21.14
CA ASP A 172 -30.15 5.26 -21.14
C ASP A 172 -29.13 5.43 -19.99
N LYS A 173 -29.46 4.97 -18.77
CA LYS A 173 -28.51 4.96 -17.64
C LYS A 173 -27.26 4.11 -17.91
N MET A 174 -27.42 2.94 -18.55
CA MET A 174 -26.30 2.09 -18.94
C MET A 174 -25.40 2.80 -19.96
N VAL A 175 -26.00 3.49 -20.93
CA VAL A 175 -25.26 4.28 -21.93
C VAL A 175 -24.48 5.41 -21.26
N ASP A 176 -25.10 6.18 -20.38
CA ASP A 176 -24.43 7.25 -19.62
C ASP A 176 -23.23 6.72 -18.81
N ASP A 177 -23.39 5.57 -18.16
CA ASP A 177 -22.31 4.92 -17.41
C ASP A 177 -21.17 4.45 -18.32
N LEU A 178 -21.49 3.91 -19.51
CA LEU A 178 -20.51 3.52 -20.52
C LEU A 178 -19.76 4.74 -21.09
N GLU A 179 -20.45 5.83 -21.38
CA GLU A 179 -19.84 7.09 -21.81
C GLU A 179 -18.91 7.65 -20.73
N GLY A 180 -19.34 7.60 -19.47
CA GLY A 180 -18.51 7.95 -18.32
C GLY A 180 -17.24 7.09 -18.20
N GLN A 181 -17.35 5.79 -18.51
CA GLN A 181 -16.20 4.88 -18.56
C GLN A 181 -15.25 5.22 -19.71
N ILE A 182 -15.78 5.49 -20.92
CA ILE A 182 -15.01 5.89 -22.10
C ILE A 182 -14.26 7.20 -21.83
N ALA A 183 -14.93 8.21 -21.26
CA ALA A 183 -14.31 9.48 -20.90
C ALA A 183 -13.19 9.33 -19.86
N LYS A 184 -13.36 8.44 -18.87
CA LYS A 184 -12.31 8.10 -17.90
C LYS A 184 -11.13 7.37 -18.56
N ARG A 185 -11.38 6.46 -19.50
CA ARG A 185 -10.35 5.75 -20.27
C ARG A 185 -9.55 6.70 -21.16
N ALA A 186 -10.21 7.67 -21.80
CA ALA A 186 -9.54 8.70 -22.60
C ALA A 186 -8.57 9.57 -21.77
N ARG A 187 -8.84 9.75 -20.48
CA ARG A 187 -8.00 10.51 -19.54
C ARG A 187 -6.93 9.67 -18.83
N PHE A 188 -6.70 8.42 -19.27
CA PHE A 188 -5.72 7.51 -18.65
C PHE A 188 -4.29 8.07 -18.72
N SER A 189 -3.87 8.55 -19.89
CA SER A 189 -2.59 9.24 -20.06
C SER A 189 -2.78 10.74 -19.94
N ARG A 190 -2.22 11.34 -18.89
CA ARG A 190 -2.26 12.79 -18.69
C ARG A 190 -1.11 13.45 -19.44
N ARG A 191 -1.41 14.47 -20.24
CA ARG A 191 -0.38 15.28 -20.91
C ARG A 191 0.42 16.04 -19.85
N ARG A 192 1.75 15.86 -19.85
CA ARG A 192 2.67 16.66 -19.03
C ARG A 192 2.75 18.07 -19.60
N VAL A 193 2.89 19.07 -18.74
CA VAL A 193 3.11 20.47 -19.14
C VAL A 193 4.41 20.54 -19.93
N TYR A 194 4.39 21.27 -21.05
CA TYR A 194 5.59 21.50 -21.85
C TYR A 194 6.40 22.63 -21.21
N ASN A 195 7.71 22.43 -21.06
CA ASN A 195 8.62 23.45 -20.55
C ASN A 195 9.39 24.00 -21.75
N ASP A 196 9.19 25.28 -22.07
CA ASP A 196 9.85 25.94 -23.19
C ASP A 196 11.33 26.22 -22.90
N ASP A 197 11.72 26.25 -21.63
CA ASP A 197 13.09 26.53 -21.18
C ASP A 197 14.00 25.29 -21.18
N ALA A 198 13.48 24.11 -21.55
CA ALA A 198 14.28 22.89 -21.61
C ALA A 198 15.05 22.81 -22.94
N ASP A 199 16.33 22.42 -22.89
CA ASP A 199 17.14 22.24 -24.10
C ASP A 199 16.49 21.23 -25.05
N VAL A 200 16.25 21.68 -26.28
CA VAL A 200 15.52 20.90 -27.29
C VAL A 200 16.50 20.00 -28.03
N ASP A 201 16.47 18.70 -27.72
CA ASP A 201 17.31 17.66 -28.34
C ASP A 201 16.66 16.96 -29.56
N TYR A 202 15.56 17.51 -30.08
CA TYR A 202 14.74 16.87 -31.12
C TYR A 202 14.31 17.83 -32.23
N ILE A 203 14.18 17.29 -33.44
CA ILE A 203 13.79 18.05 -34.64
C ILE A 203 12.27 17.98 -34.90
N ASN A 204 11.58 16.94 -34.40
CA ASN A 204 10.13 16.78 -34.56
C ASN A 204 9.48 16.11 -33.34
N ASN A 205 8.14 16.17 -33.26
CA ASN A 205 7.38 15.64 -32.12
C ASN A 205 7.52 14.12 -31.91
N ARG A 206 7.72 13.35 -32.99
CA ARG A 206 7.94 11.90 -32.90
C ARG A 206 9.32 11.62 -32.29
N ASN A 207 10.32 12.39 -32.69
CA ASN A 207 11.68 12.35 -32.16
C ASN A 207 11.69 12.75 -30.67
N ALA A 208 10.98 13.82 -30.28
CA ALA A 208 10.81 14.21 -28.88
C ALA A 208 10.31 13.06 -27.98
N ASN A 209 9.31 12.30 -28.47
CA ASN A 209 8.76 11.16 -27.74
C ASN A 209 9.73 9.96 -27.72
N PHE A 210 10.53 9.80 -28.78
CA PHE A 210 11.55 8.77 -28.86
C PHE A 210 12.71 9.06 -27.90
N ASN A 211 13.24 10.29 -27.87
CA ASN A 211 14.25 10.71 -26.91
C ASN A 211 13.75 10.56 -25.46
N LYS A 212 12.51 10.95 -25.18
CA LYS A 212 11.87 10.68 -23.87
C LYS A 212 11.74 9.19 -23.54
N LYS A 213 11.60 8.31 -24.55
CA LYS A 213 11.63 6.86 -24.34
C LYS A 213 13.04 6.41 -24.00
N LEU A 214 14.05 6.88 -24.74
CA LEU A 214 15.46 6.59 -24.46
C LEU A 214 15.85 7.03 -23.04
N GLU A 215 15.52 8.25 -22.65
CA GLU A 215 15.81 8.76 -21.30
C GLU A 215 15.19 7.93 -20.17
N ARG A 216 14.00 7.33 -20.38
CA ARG A 216 13.38 6.44 -19.37
C ARG A 216 14.12 5.13 -19.15
N PHE A 217 14.78 4.60 -20.19
CA PHE A 217 15.46 3.31 -20.12
C PHE A 217 16.97 3.46 -19.89
N TYR A 218 17.59 4.45 -20.53
CA TYR A 218 19.04 4.62 -20.54
C TYR A 218 19.52 5.79 -19.68
N GLY A 219 18.66 6.73 -19.30
CA GLY A 219 19.07 7.93 -18.55
C GLY A 219 19.74 7.61 -17.21
N GLU A 220 19.32 6.54 -16.53
CA GLU A 220 19.98 6.06 -15.32
C GLU A 220 21.42 5.56 -15.60
N HIS A 221 21.62 4.89 -16.73
CA HIS A 221 22.92 4.33 -17.12
C HIS A 221 23.85 5.35 -17.80
N THR A 222 23.30 6.37 -18.45
CA THR A 222 24.06 7.40 -19.19
C THR A 222 24.21 8.71 -18.40
N ALA A 223 23.84 8.72 -17.12
CA ALA A 223 23.92 9.90 -16.25
C ALA A 223 25.34 10.49 -16.20
N GLU A 224 26.37 9.63 -16.12
CA GLU A 224 27.77 10.07 -16.11
C GLU A 224 28.19 10.74 -17.43
N ILE A 225 27.74 10.18 -18.56
CA ILE A 225 28.01 10.74 -19.89
C ILE A 225 27.35 12.11 -20.02
N LYS A 226 26.10 12.24 -19.55
CA LYS A 226 25.35 13.50 -19.56
C LYS A 226 26.02 14.58 -18.69
N GLN A 227 26.48 14.21 -17.48
CA GLN A 227 27.25 15.12 -16.64
C GLN A 227 28.57 15.56 -17.30
N ASN A 228 29.24 14.68 -18.04
CA ASN A 228 30.47 15.03 -18.75
C ASN A 228 30.23 15.97 -19.94
N LEU A 229 29.09 15.84 -20.63
CA LEU A 229 28.64 16.78 -21.67
C LEU A 229 28.30 18.16 -21.07
N GLU A 230 27.50 18.21 -20.00
CA GLU A 230 27.16 19.47 -19.31
C GLU A 230 28.41 20.17 -18.77
N ARG A 231 29.39 19.42 -18.22
CA ARG A 231 30.69 19.97 -17.79
C ARG A 231 31.56 20.49 -18.95
N ALA A 232 31.38 19.95 -20.16
CA ALA A 232 32.10 20.43 -21.34
C ALA A 232 31.48 21.72 -21.90
N GLU A 233 30.22 22.00 -21.57
CA GLU A 233 29.45 23.17 -22.01
C GLU A 233 29.49 24.35 -21.05
N GLU A 234 30.02 24.19 -19.83
CA GLU A 234 30.35 25.35 -19.00
C GLU A 234 31.36 26.24 -19.74
N PRO A 235 31.10 27.56 -19.90
CA PRO A 235 32.02 28.43 -20.58
C PRO A 235 33.33 28.42 -19.79
N ALA A 236 34.38 27.90 -20.42
CA ALA A 236 35.73 28.16 -19.99
C ALA A 236 35.89 29.68 -19.90
N THR A 237 35.78 30.20 -18.67
CA THR A 237 36.15 31.59 -18.37
C THR A 237 37.51 31.82 -19.00
N ALA A 238 37.60 32.89 -19.79
CA ALA A 238 38.69 33.17 -20.71
C ALA A 238 40.06 32.73 -20.15
N PRO A 239 40.86 31.94 -20.89
CA PRO A 239 42.08 31.38 -20.35
C PRO A 239 43.00 32.54 -19.94
N LYS A 240 43.22 32.70 -18.63
CA LYS A 240 44.43 33.37 -18.17
C LYS A 240 45.58 32.66 -18.87
N GLN A 241 46.42 33.41 -19.59
CA GLN A 241 47.60 32.85 -20.23
C GLN A 241 48.57 32.41 -19.14
N LEU A 242 48.32 31.24 -18.58
CA LEU A 242 49.24 30.54 -17.69
C LEU A 242 50.49 30.23 -18.50
N SER A 243 51.64 30.47 -17.87
CA SER A 243 52.93 30.10 -18.42
C SER A 243 52.96 28.59 -18.70
N PHE A 244 53.85 28.16 -19.61
CA PHE A 244 54.01 26.73 -19.93
C PHE A 244 54.25 25.86 -18.68
N ALA A 245 54.98 26.39 -17.70
CA ALA A 245 55.25 25.72 -16.43
C ALA A 245 53.98 25.55 -15.57
N GLU A 246 53.13 26.56 -15.50
CA GLU A 246 51.86 26.50 -14.77
C GLU A 246 50.85 25.56 -15.44
N LYS A 247 50.78 25.57 -16.78
CA LYS A 247 49.96 24.61 -17.55
C LYS A 247 50.42 23.17 -17.33
N GLN A 248 51.72 22.94 -17.27
CA GLN A 248 52.28 21.60 -16.99
C GLN A 248 52.01 21.18 -15.54
N ALA A 249 52.09 22.10 -14.58
CA ALA A 249 51.78 21.84 -13.18
C ALA A 249 50.28 21.51 -12.97
N GLU A 250 49.38 22.25 -13.61
CA GLU A 250 47.94 21.97 -13.59
C GLU A 250 47.62 20.64 -14.27
N ARG A 251 48.27 20.32 -15.40
CA ARG A 251 48.12 19.02 -16.06
C ARG A 251 48.55 17.87 -15.16
N MET A 252 49.68 18.01 -14.45
CA MET A 252 50.15 16.99 -13.51
C MET A 252 49.26 16.88 -12.26
N LYS A 253 48.71 18.00 -11.78
CA LYS A 253 47.74 18.02 -10.67
C LYS A 253 46.44 17.32 -11.06
N ARG A 254 45.91 17.61 -12.26
CA ARG A 254 44.73 16.95 -12.84
C ARG A 254 44.97 15.46 -13.08
N LEU A 255 46.18 15.09 -13.54
CA LEU A 255 46.55 13.68 -13.69
C LEU A 255 46.55 12.95 -12.34
N ARG A 256 47.12 13.55 -11.29
CA ARG A 256 47.12 12.98 -9.92
C ARG A 256 45.71 12.87 -9.35
N SER A 257 44.86 13.88 -9.54
CA SER A 257 43.47 13.82 -9.07
C SER A 257 42.67 12.75 -9.82
N LEU A 258 42.87 12.61 -11.14
CA LEU A 258 42.26 11.52 -11.93
C LEU A 258 42.77 10.14 -11.49
N HIS A 259 44.05 10.02 -11.16
CA HIS A 259 44.60 8.78 -10.60
C HIS A 259 44.01 8.44 -9.23
N SER A 260 43.84 9.43 -8.35
CA SER A 260 43.18 9.26 -7.04
C SER A 260 41.73 8.84 -7.21
N ALA A 261 40.96 9.60 -7.99
CA ALA A 261 39.55 9.31 -8.27
C ALA A 261 39.35 7.93 -8.93
N ARG A 262 40.25 7.53 -9.84
CA ARG A 262 40.23 6.19 -10.44
C ARG A 262 40.52 5.11 -9.40
N ASN A 263 41.47 5.34 -8.49
CA ASN A 263 41.79 4.38 -7.45
C ASN A 263 40.66 4.29 -6.41
N GLU A 264 40.06 5.41 -6.02
CA GLU A 264 38.89 5.49 -5.14
C GLU A 264 37.68 4.77 -5.77
N ALA A 265 37.39 5.02 -7.05
CA ALA A 265 36.34 4.31 -7.77
C ALA A 265 36.60 2.80 -7.84
N ARG A 266 37.86 2.38 -8.07
CA ARG A 266 38.23 0.96 -8.02
C ARG A 266 38.01 0.36 -6.63
N THR A 267 38.35 1.07 -5.57
CA THR A 267 38.14 0.59 -4.19
C THR A 267 36.67 0.51 -3.83
N HIS A 268 35.85 1.51 -4.20
CA HIS A 268 34.41 1.50 -3.94
C HIS A 268 33.70 0.42 -4.74
N ASN A 269 34.02 0.27 -6.03
CA ASN A 269 33.46 -0.82 -6.84
C ASN A 269 33.83 -2.19 -6.28
N HIS A 270 35.08 -2.37 -5.82
CA HIS A 270 35.49 -3.62 -5.18
C HIS A 270 34.73 -3.87 -3.87
N GLN A 271 34.57 -2.85 -3.03
CA GLN A 271 33.80 -2.94 -1.78
C GLN A 271 32.33 -3.30 -2.04
N GLU A 272 31.68 -2.68 -3.01
CA GLU A 272 30.29 -2.99 -3.37
C GLU A 272 30.14 -4.39 -3.94
N VAL A 273 31.05 -4.84 -4.81
CA VAL A 273 31.06 -6.22 -5.33
C VAL A 273 31.23 -7.23 -4.20
N VAL A 274 32.14 -6.97 -3.26
CA VAL A 274 32.33 -7.84 -2.07
C VAL A 274 31.10 -7.81 -1.17
N ALA A 275 30.45 -6.66 -0.99
CA ALA A 275 29.24 -6.53 -0.20
C ALA A 275 28.02 -7.21 -0.85
N GLU A 276 27.89 -7.14 -2.18
CA GLU A 276 26.89 -7.89 -2.95
C GLU A 276 27.15 -9.39 -2.91
N GLU A 277 28.40 -9.83 -3.10
CA GLU A 277 28.77 -11.23 -2.97
C GLU A 277 28.51 -11.74 -1.55
N ALA A 278 28.80 -10.93 -0.53
CA ALA A 278 28.47 -11.23 0.86
C ALA A 278 26.94 -11.35 1.04
N ARG A 279 26.15 -10.39 0.52
CA ARG A 279 24.67 -10.46 0.56
C ARG A 279 24.12 -11.70 -0.14
N ASN A 280 24.69 -12.08 -1.28
CA ASN A 280 24.28 -13.25 -2.06
C ASN A 280 24.69 -14.57 -1.39
N LYS A 281 25.81 -14.59 -0.65
CA LYS A 281 26.24 -15.75 0.16
C LYS A 281 25.40 -15.95 1.42
N LEU A 282 24.67 -14.92 1.87
CA LEU A 282 23.82 -15.06 3.05
C LEU A 282 22.62 -15.98 2.73
N PRO A 283 22.27 -16.90 3.64
CA PRO A 283 21.05 -17.67 3.50
C PRO A 283 19.83 -16.74 3.43
N PRO A 284 18.77 -17.07 2.66
CA PRO A 284 17.55 -16.27 2.55
C PRO A 284 16.89 -15.91 3.89
N ASN A 285 17.16 -16.70 4.94
CA ASN A 285 16.62 -16.50 6.29
C ASN A 285 17.52 -15.65 7.21
N TYR A 286 18.65 -15.13 6.72
CA TYR A 286 19.64 -14.44 7.55
C TYR A 286 19.09 -13.16 8.19
N GLU A 287 18.40 -12.31 7.44
CA GLU A 287 17.82 -11.08 7.99
C GLU A 287 16.72 -11.36 9.02
N ALA A 288 15.96 -12.44 8.83
CA ALA A 288 14.97 -12.87 9.80
C ALA A 288 15.66 -13.36 11.09
N LYS A 289 16.76 -14.10 10.97
CA LYS A 289 17.58 -14.54 12.10
C LYS A 289 18.24 -13.36 12.82
N ARG A 290 18.73 -12.36 12.08
CA ARG A 290 19.31 -11.12 12.63
C ARG A 290 18.27 -10.32 13.42
N ARG A 291 17.09 -10.08 12.83
CA ARG A 291 15.97 -9.42 13.52
C ARG A 291 15.53 -10.18 14.76
N GLN A 292 15.52 -11.51 14.72
CA GLN A 292 15.22 -12.32 15.89
C GLN A 292 16.28 -12.16 16.99
N ALA A 293 17.56 -12.13 16.64
CA ALA A 293 18.65 -11.91 17.58
C ALA A 293 18.60 -10.49 18.18
N GLU A 294 18.39 -9.46 17.37
CA GLU A 294 18.19 -8.07 17.81
C GLU A 294 16.99 -7.98 18.76
N TRP A 295 15.87 -8.62 18.43
CA TRP A 295 14.69 -8.66 19.30
C TRP A 295 14.96 -9.38 20.63
N LEU A 296 15.72 -10.47 20.64
CA LEU A 296 16.10 -11.18 21.86
C LEU A 296 16.99 -10.32 22.76
N LEU A 297 17.95 -9.61 22.18
CA LEU A 297 18.83 -8.68 22.90
C LEU A 297 18.03 -7.51 23.49
N ASP A 298 17.11 -6.92 22.72
CA ASP A 298 16.22 -5.85 23.18
C ASP A 298 15.25 -6.35 24.27
N ASP A 299 14.66 -7.54 24.14
CA ASP A 299 13.80 -8.14 25.19
C ASP A 299 14.62 -8.42 26.47
N GLN A 300 15.87 -8.88 26.35
CA GLN A 300 16.77 -9.06 27.51
C GLN A 300 17.15 -7.73 28.17
N ALA A 301 17.49 -6.70 27.40
CA ALA A 301 17.80 -5.38 27.93
C ALA A 301 16.60 -4.80 28.71
N LYS A 302 15.39 -4.92 28.14
CA LYS A 302 14.16 -4.46 28.80
C LYS A 302 13.82 -5.27 30.05
N ARG A 303 14.11 -6.58 30.08
CA ARG A 303 13.99 -7.40 31.30
C ARG A 303 14.92 -6.90 32.39
N GLN A 304 16.19 -6.67 32.06
CA GLN A 304 17.17 -6.16 33.01
C GLN A 304 16.81 -4.77 33.52
N ASP A 305 16.29 -3.88 32.66
CA ASP A 305 15.85 -2.55 33.06
C ASP A 305 14.60 -2.60 33.96
N ALA A 306 13.67 -3.52 33.68
CA ALA A 306 12.51 -3.77 34.53
C ALA A 306 12.93 -4.34 35.90
N GLU A 307 13.88 -5.27 35.93
CA GLU A 307 14.44 -5.86 37.16
C GLU A 307 15.16 -4.80 38.00
N LYS A 308 16.00 -3.94 37.38
CA LYS A 308 16.63 -2.79 38.04
C LYS A 308 15.60 -1.79 38.60
N ALA A 309 14.48 -1.62 37.91
CA ALA A 309 13.37 -0.78 38.36
C ALA A 309 12.45 -1.46 39.39
N GLY A 310 12.72 -2.72 39.77
CA GLY A 310 11.91 -3.51 40.70
C GLY A 310 10.51 -3.88 40.17
N LYS A 311 10.32 -3.90 38.85
CA LYS A 311 9.05 -4.19 38.17
C LYS A 311 9.07 -5.56 37.51
N ASP A 312 7.95 -6.27 37.57
CA ASP A 312 7.74 -7.50 36.80
C ASP A 312 7.60 -7.20 35.30
N TYR A 313 8.56 -7.65 34.50
CA TYR A 313 8.64 -7.40 33.06
C TYR A 313 7.42 -7.93 32.31
N ASP A 314 6.93 -9.12 32.66
CA ASP A 314 5.81 -9.75 31.95
C ASP A 314 4.52 -8.95 32.18
N ARG A 315 4.35 -8.38 33.38
CA ARG A 315 3.25 -7.47 33.70
C ARG A 315 3.36 -6.15 32.93
N VAL A 316 4.54 -5.52 32.90
CA VAL A 316 4.77 -4.26 32.15
C VAL A 316 4.53 -4.47 30.66
N LYS A 317 4.95 -5.62 30.11
CA LYS A 317 4.72 -5.99 28.72
C LYS A 317 3.23 -6.15 28.41
N LEU A 318 2.47 -6.80 29.29
CA LEU A 318 1.02 -6.95 29.14
C LEU A 318 0.27 -5.62 29.23
N LEU A 319 0.71 -4.69 30.09
CA LEU A 319 0.13 -3.35 30.21
C LEU A 319 0.30 -2.50 28.94
N ASN A 320 1.38 -2.72 28.19
CA ASN A 320 1.66 -2.00 26.95
C ASN A 320 0.94 -2.60 25.72
N ILE A 321 0.29 -3.77 25.86
CA ILE A 321 -0.45 -4.41 24.77
C ILE A 321 -1.91 -3.93 24.78
N SER A 322 -2.40 -3.46 23.64
CA SER A 322 -3.81 -3.03 23.51
C SER A 322 -4.78 -4.20 23.69
N ALA A 323 -5.99 -3.95 24.20
CA ALA A 323 -6.99 -5.01 24.43
C ALA A 323 -7.32 -5.83 23.16
N VAL A 324 -7.37 -5.17 22.00
CA VAL A 324 -7.59 -5.80 20.69
C VAL A 324 -6.42 -6.71 20.28
N GLU A 325 -5.20 -6.31 20.60
CA GLU A 325 -4.00 -7.09 20.33
C GLU A 325 -3.89 -8.30 21.27
N ALA A 326 -4.23 -8.12 22.55
CA ALA A 326 -4.32 -9.21 23.52
C ALA A 326 -5.33 -10.29 23.08
N GLU A 327 -6.53 -9.89 22.65
CA GLU A 327 -7.56 -10.82 22.13
C GLU A 327 -7.06 -11.58 20.88
N ARG A 328 -6.39 -10.87 19.96
CA ARG A 328 -5.79 -11.49 18.77
C ARG A 328 -4.70 -12.51 19.15
N LEU A 329 -3.86 -12.19 20.12
CA LEU A 329 -2.81 -13.08 20.62
C LEU A 329 -3.41 -14.31 21.29
N GLU A 330 -4.46 -14.15 22.10
CA GLU A 330 -5.19 -15.28 22.67
C GLU A 330 -5.82 -16.18 21.60
N ARG A 331 -6.47 -15.60 20.59
CA ARG A 331 -7.07 -16.37 19.49
C ARG A 331 -6.02 -17.16 18.71
N LYS A 332 -4.80 -16.63 18.57
CA LYS A 332 -3.67 -17.35 17.97
C LYS A 332 -3.19 -18.50 18.88
N LYS A 333 -3.12 -18.30 20.20
CA LYS A 333 -2.78 -19.36 21.16
C LYS A 333 -3.79 -20.52 21.15
N LYS A 334 -5.09 -20.22 21.02
CA LYS A 334 -6.18 -21.20 20.97
C LYS A 334 -6.20 -22.08 19.71
N LYS A 335 -5.50 -21.71 18.63
CA LYS A 335 -5.47 -22.46 17.35
C LYS A 335 -4.32 -23.47 17.24
N LYS A 336 -3.70 -23.90 18.35
CA LYS A 336 -2.61 -24.88 18.34
C LYS A 336 -3.18 -26.30 18.34
N ASN A 337 -2.75 -27.14 17.40
CA ASN A 337 -2.96 -28.59 17.38
C ASN A 337 -1.58 -29.25 17.61
N PRO A 338 -1.11 -29.33 18.88
CA PRO A 338 0.17 -29.96 19.18
C PRO A 338 0.18 -31.44 18.79
N ASP A 339 1.37 -32.02 18.59
CA ASP A 339 1.51 -33.45 18.37
C ASP A 339 1.60 -34.16 19.72
N GLU A 340 0.58 -34.94 20.06
CA GLU A 340 0.47 -35.67 21.34
C GLU A 340 1.32 -36.95 21.36
N GLY A 341 1.95 -37.29 20.22
CA GLY A 341 2.74 -38.50 20.05
C GLY A 341 2.02 -39.56 19.23
N PHE A 342 2.73 -40.64 18.91
CA PHE A 342 2.17 -41.77 18.18
C PHE A 342 1.49 -42.74 19.16
N SER A 343 0.19 -42.90 19.04
CA SER A 343 -0.63 -43.83 19.82
C SER A 343 -1.02 -45.06 18.97
N THR A 344 -1.79 -44.84 17.91
CA THR A 344 -2.25 -45.86 16.97
C THR A 344 -2.18 -45.34 15.54
N TYR A 345 -2.10 -46.26 14.58
CA TYR A 345 -2.14 -45.91 13.16
C TYR A 345 -3.48 -45.24 12.79
N GLU A 346 -4.59 -45.64 13.39
CA GLU A 346 -5.92 -45.04 13.16
C GLU A 346 -6.00 -43.59 13.62
N GLN A 347 -5.49 -43.25 14.80
CA GLN A 347 -5.48 -41.86 15.24
C GLN A 347 -4.57 -40.99 14.35
N ALA A 348 -3.45 -41.55 13.90
CA ALA A 348 -2.56 -40.88 12.96
C ALA A 348 -3.23 -40.64 11.59
N THR A 349 -3.97 -41.63 11.07
CA THR A 349 -4.71 -41.49 9.80
C THR A 349 -5.86 -40.50 9.93
N VAL A 350 -6.62 -40.51 11.02
CA VAL A 350 -7.69 -39.54 11.29
C VAL A 350 -7.13 -38.11 11.35
N ARG A 351 -5.99 -37.91 12.02
CA ARG A 351 -5.34 -36.59 12.09
C ARG A 351 -4.84 -36.14 10.72
N GLN A 352 -4.26 -37.05 9.93
CA GLN A 352 -3.88 -36.77 8.54
C GLN A 352 -5.09 -36.40 7.70
N TYR A 353 -6.17 -37.19 7.77
CA TYR A 353 -7.41 -36.97 7.03
C TYR A 353 -8.03 -35.61 7.36
N ASN A 354 -8.22 -35.29 8.64
CA ASN A 354 -8.76 -34.00 9.07
C ASN A 354 -7.92 -32.81 8.57
N ARG A 355 -6.59 -32.98 8.51
CA ARG A 355 -5.68 -31.97 7.94
C ARG A 355 -5.86 -31.85 6.42
N LEU A 356 -6.00 -32.96 5.70
CA LEU A 356 -6.23 -32.96 4.25
C LEU A 356 -7.56 -32.31 3.93
N VAL A 357 -8.65 -32.71 4.60
CA VAL A 357 -9.99 -32.12 4.45
C VAL A 357 -9.97 -30.61 4.68
N LYS A 358 -9.26 -30.13 5.71
CA LYS A 358 -9.15 -28.70 5.98
C LYS A 358 -8.33 -27.93 4.93
N ASN A 359 -7.37 -28.60 4.30
CA ASN A 359 -6.51 -28.00 3.28
C ASN A 359 -7.06 -28.15 1.86
N MET A 360 -8.11 -28.96 1.66
CA MET A 360 -8.73 -29.10 0.36
C MET A 360 -9.25 -27.74 -0.12
N PRO A 361 -9.07 -27.42 -1.41
CA PRO A 361 -9.64 -26.21 -1.98
C PRO A 361 -11.16 -26.23 -1.83
N ALA A 362 -11.77 -25.04 -1.74
CA ALA A 362 -13.22 -24.94 -1.72
C ALA A 362 -13.82 -25.61 -2.97
N ALA A 363 -14.95 -26.30 -2.79
CA ALA A 363 -15.63 -26.96 -3.88
C ALA A 363 -16.02 -25.94 -4.96
N ASP A 364 -15.79 -26.29 -6.21
CA ASP A 364 -16.24 -25.50 -7.35
C ASP A 364 -17.75 -25.69 -7.50
N MET A 365 -18.51 -24.71 -7.00
CA MET A 365 -19.97 -24.77 -6.93
C MET A 365 -20.61 -24.85 -8.33
N GLU A 366 -20.02 -24.21 -9.34
CA GLU A 366 -20.54 -24.29 -10.71
C GLU A 366 -20.42 -25.70 -11.28
N GLN A 367 -19.31 -26.37 -11.00
CA GLN A 367 -19.09 -27.75 -11.44
C GLN A 367 -19.97 -28.72 -10.68
N TYR A 368 -20.13 -28.49 -9.38
CA TYR A 368 -21.04 -29.25 -8.55
C TYR A 368 -22.47 -29.16 -9.07
N GLU A 369 -22.95 -27.97 -9.42
CA GLU A 369 -24.28 -27.78 -10.01
C GLU A 369 -24.43 -28.43 -11.39
N LYS A 370 -23.41 -28.35 -12.26
CA LYS A 370 -23.39 -29.04 -13.56
C LYS A 370 -23.47 -30.57 -13.40
N GLN A 371 -22.71 -31.12 -12.45
CA GLN A 371 -22.76 -32.56 -12.15
C GLN A 371 -24.12 -32.95 -11.56
N LYS A 372 -24.66 -32.16 -10.64
CA LYS A 372 -26.00 -32.35 -10.08
C LYS A 372 -27.07 -32.40 -11.16
N GLN A 373 -27.02 -31.51 -12.15
CA GLN A 373 -27.96 -31.51 -13.28
C GLN A 373 -27.74 -32.70 -14.22
N LYS A 374 -26.48 -33.07 -14.49
CA LYS A 374 -26.12 -34.20 -15.38
C LYS A 374 -26.63 -35.54 -14.82
N TYR A 375 -26.47 -35.76 -13.51
CA TYR A 375 -26.81 -37.03 -12.87
C TYR A 375 -28.23 -37.05 -12.25
N GLY A 376 -28.89 -35.90 -12.10
CA GLY A 376 -30.26 -35.81 -11.61
C GLY A 376 -30.44 -36.49 -10.24
N ASP A 377 -31.46 -37.34 -10.10
CA ASP A 377 -31.73 -38.08 -8.86
C ASP A 377 -30.61 -39.06 -8.49
N ALA A 378 -29.86 -39.56 -9.49
CA ALA A 378 -28.73 -40.42 -9.24
C ALA A 378 -27.57 -39.68 -8.53
N PHE A 379 -27.50 -38.34 -8.61
CA PHE A 379 -26.47 -37.55 -7.94
C PHE A 379 -26.48 -37.71 -6.41
N TYR A 380 -27.67 -37.87 -5.83
CA TYR A 380 -27.88 -38.11 -4.40
C TYR A 380 -28.09 -39.58 -4.06
N GLY A 381 -27.77 -40.47 -5.00
CA GLY A 381 -27.98 -41.90 -4.87
C GLY A 381 -27.25 -42.49 -3.67
N GLY A 382 -27.94 -43.37 -2.94
CA GLY A 382 -27.34 -44.18 -1.88
C GLY A 382 -26.44 -45.30 -2.42
N PRO A 383 -25.99 -46.24 -1.56
CA PRO A 383 -25.03 -47.29 -1.91
C PRO A 383 -25.39 -48.17 -3.12
N ASN A 384 -26.67 -48.22 -3.51
CA ASN A 384 -27.21 -49.11 -4.55
C ASN A 384 -27.46 -48.40 -5.90
N VAL A 385 -27.07 -47.13 -6.05
CA VAL A 385 -27.24 -46.39 -7.33
C VAL A 385 -26.02 -46.59 -8.21
N ILE A 386 -26.23 -47.08 -9.43
CA ILE A 386 -25.15 -47.37 -10.39
C ILE A 386 -24.71 -46.06 -11.07
N ILE A 387 -23.85 -45.31 -10.38
CA ILE A 387 -23.15 -44.13 -10.92
C ILE A 387 -21.77 -44.56 -11.48
N HIS A 388 -21.26 -45.70 -11.02
CA HIS A 388 -19.94 -46.20 -11.38
C HIS A 388 -19.89 -46.54 -12.87
N GLY A 389 -19.05 -45.82 -13.63
CA GLY A 389 -18.93 -45.91 -15.09
C GLY A 389 -19.59 -44.76 -15.87
N MET A 390 -20.39 -43.89 -15.23
CA MET A 390 -20.97 -42.70 -15.88
C MET A 390 -20.18 -41.40 -15.65
N HIS A 391 -19.15 -41.45 -14.80
CA HIS A 391 -18.27 -40.33 -14.51
C HIS A 391 -16.90 -40.57 -15.13
N GLU A 392 -16.45 -39.61 -15.93
CA GLU A 392 -15.10 -39.55 -16.45
C GLU A 392 -14.42 -38.33 -15.84
N ASP A 393 -13.32 -38.56 -15.13
CA ASP A 393 -12.55 -37.50 -14.49
C ASP A 393 -11.85 -36.64 -15.55
N ARG A 394 -11.90 -35.33 -15.36
CA ARG A 394 -11.16 -34.40 -16.22
C ARG A 394 -9.68 -34.50 -15.91
N ARG A 395 -8.84 -34.30 -16.93
CA ARG A 395 -7.38 -34.29 -16.77
C ARG A 395 -6.92 -33.33 -15.68
N GLU A 396 -7.46 -32.11 -15.66
CA GLU A 396 -7.14 -31.12 -14.61
C GLU A 396 -7.48 -31.58 -13.19
N ALA A 397 -8.52 -32.38 -13.01
CA ALA A 397 -8.90 -32.92 -11.70
C ALA A 397 -7.94 -34.04 -11.28
N VAL A 398 -7.52 -34.88 -12.22
CA VAL A 398 -6.50 -35.90 -12.03
C VAL A 398 -5.16 -35.26 -11.67
N ASP A 399 -4.74 -34.22 -12.39
CA ASP A 399 -3.49 -33.50 -12.12
C ASP A 399 -3.46 -32.91 -10.70
N LYS A 400 -4.57 -32.29 -10.26
CA LYS A 400 -4.70 -31.78 -8.88
C LYS A 400 -4.62 -32.89 -7.83
N MET A 401 -5.19 -34.06 -8.10
CA MET A 401 -5.10 -35.22 -7.22
C MET A 401 -3.65 -35.73 -7.14
N VAL A 402 -2.95 -35.80 -8.28
CA VAL A 402 -1.53 -36.20 -8.34
C VAL A 402 -0.67 -35.22 -7.54
N ASP A 403 -0.84 -33.92 -7.72
CA ASP A 403 -0.11 -32.89 -6.98
C ASP A 403 -0.32 -33.02 -5.45
N ASP A 404 -1.55 -33.27 -5.01
CA ASP A 404 -1.83 -33.49 -3.58
C ASP A 404 -1.18 -34.78 -3.07
N LEU A 405 -1.23 -35.88 -3.83
CA LEU A 405 -0.56 -37.14 -3.49
C LEU A 405 0.95 -36.97 -3.39
N GLU A 406 1.58 -36.27 -4.32
CA GLU A 406 3.01 -35.95 -4.27
C GLU A 406 3.34 -35.10 -3.02
N GLY A 407 2.48 -34.11 -2.72
CA GLY A 407 2.57 -33.33 -1.49
C GLY A 407 2.44 -34.17 -0.21
N GLN A 408 1.58 -35.18 -0.21
CA GLN A 408 1.42 -36.14 0.88
C GLN A 408 2.67 -37.02 1.03
N ILE A 409 3.21 -37.55 -0.06
CA ILE A 409 4.44 -38.35 -0.09
C ILE A 409 5.62 -37.54 0.44
N ALA A 410 5.79 -36.30 -0.02
CA ALA A 410 6.85 -35.40 0.44
C ALA A 410 6.75 -35.11 1.95
N LYS A 411 5.52 -34.91 2.48
CA LYS A 411 5.29 -34.76 3.92
C LYS A 411 5.61 -36.04 4.70
N ARG A 412 5.24 -37.21 4.18
CA ARG A 412 5.53 -38.52 4.79
C ARG A 412 7.04 -38.79 4.84
N ALA A 413 7.77 -38.47 3.78
CA ALA A 413 9.23 -38.60 3.74
C ALA A 413 9.94 -37.75 4.82
N ARG A 414 9.37 -36.59 5.17
CA ARG A 414 9.88 -35.66 6.19
C ARG A 414 9.42 -35.98 7.63
N TYR A 415 8.68 -37.08 7.84
CA TYR A 415 8.15 -37.44 9.17
C TYR A 415 9.27 -37.65 10.20
N SER A 416 10.31 -38.41 9.83
CA SER A 416 11.50 -38.59 10.66
C SER A 416 12.59 -37.59 10.26
N ARG A 417 12.74 -36.51 11.04
CA ARG A 417 13.80 -35.51 10.82
C ARG A 417 15.14 -36.02 11.34
N ARG A 418 16.21 -35.86 10.54
CA ARG A 418 17.57 -36.14 11.00
C ARG A 418 17.97 -35.09 12.04
N ARG A 419 18.45 -35.55 13.20
CA ARG A 419 19.07 -34.69 14.22
C ARG A 419 20.47 -34.32 13.73
N THR A 420 20.91 -33.10 14.00
CA THR A 420 22.29 -32.66 13.73
C THR A 420 23.24 -33.57 14.50
N HIS A 421 24.26 -34.07 13.81
CA HIS A 421 25.33 -34.82 14.46
C HIS A 421 26.25 -33.81 15.18
N ASN A 422 26.69 -34.17 16.37
CA ASN A 422 27.60 -33.38 17.18
C ASN A 422 28.94 -34.10 17.19
N ASP A 423 29.97 -33.50 16.58
CA ASP A 423 31.30 -34.11 16.44
C ASP A 423 32.05 -34.18 17.78
N ASP A 424 31.68 -33.34 18.75
CA ASP A 424 32.32 -33.28 20.08
C ASP A 424 31.78 -34.34 21.08
N ALA A 425 30.79 -35.15 20.68
CA ALA A 425 30.23 -36.17 21.56
C ALA A 425 31.09 -37.44 21.58
N ASP A 426 31.31 -38.02 22.76
CA ASP A 426 32.05 -39.27 22.91
C ASP A 426 31.44 -40.38 22.04
N ILE A 427 32.27 -40.99 21.19
CA ILE A 427 31.84 -42.00 20.23
C ILE A 427 31.86 -43.37 20.88
N ASP A 428 30.67 -43.89 21.21
CA ASP A 428 30.47 -45.21 21.80
C ASP A 428 30.23 -46.34 20.77
N TYR A 429 30.43 -46.07 19.48
CA TYR A 429 30.07 -46.96 18.38
C TYR A 429 31.15 -47.09 17.31
N ILE A 430 31.22 -48.27 16.67
CA ILE A 430 32.18 -48.56 15.58
C ILE A 430 31.56 -48.29 14.19
N ASN A 431 30.24 -48.45 14.03
CA ASN A 431 29.54 -48.23 12.75
C ASN A 431 28.17 -47.55 12.93
N GLU A 432 27.56 -47.03 11.86
CA GLU A 432 26.28 -46.29 11.94
C GLU A 432 25.11 -47.16 12.46
N ARG A 433 25.13 -48.47 12.19
CA ARG A 433 24.10 -49.40 12.67
C ARG A 433 24.19 -49.58 14.19
N ASN A 434 25.42 -49.69 14.70
CA ASN A 434 25.75 -49.74 16.12
C ASN A 434 25.37 -48.41 16.80
N ALA A 435 25.70 -47.25 16.19
CA ALA A 435 25.27 -45.94 16.70
C ALA A 435 23.74 -45.84 16.89
N LYS A 436 22.96 -46.35 15.93
CA LYS A 436 21.49 -46.39 16.01
C LYS A 436 21.00 -47.37 17.08
N PHE A 437 21.73 -48.46 17.31
CA PHE A 437 21.43 -49.44 18.34
C PHE A 437 21.74 -48.91 19.74
N ASN A 438 22.91 -48.31 19.97
CA ASN A 438 23.26 -47.63 21.23
C ASN A 438 22.26 -46.51 21.54
N LYS A 439 21.91 -45.68 20.56
CA LYS A 439 20.83 -44.67 20.71
C LYS A 439 19.46 -45.28 21.03
N LYS A 440 19.20 -46.53 20.64
CA LYS A 440 17.97 -47.23 21.03
C LYS A 440 18.07 -47.68 22.49
N LEU A 441 19.20 -48.27 22.90
CA LEU A 441 19.45 -48.65 24.28
C LEU A 441 19.35 -47.46 25.22
N GLU A 442 19.97 -46.33 24.87
CA GLU A 442 19.93 -45.10 25.68
C GLU A 442 18.48 -44.60 25.89
N ARG A 443 17.60 -44.75 24.90
CA ARG A 443 16.18 -44.34 25.04
C ARG A 443 15.38 -45.20 26.02
N PHE A 444 15.70 -46.49 26.14
CA PHE A 444 14.96 -47.43 26.98
C PHE A 444 15.61 -47.58 28.36
N TYR A 445 16.93 -47.64 28.41
CA TYR A 445 17.68 -47.96 29.63
C TYR A 445 18.42 -46.76 30.21
N GLY A 446 18.61 -45.66 29.45
CA GLY A 446 19.40 -44.51 29.92
C GLY A 446 18.86 -43.88 31.21
N GLU A 447 17.54 -43.89 31.41
CA GLU A 447 16.92 -43.45 32.68
C GLU A 447 17.29 -44.38 33.86
N HIS A 448 17.36 -45.69 33.62
CA HIS A 448 17.67 -46.70 34.63
C HIS A 448 19.18 -46.89 34.85
N THR A 449 20.01 -46.59 33.86
CA THR A 449 21.47 -46.73 33.93
C THR A 449 22.19 -45.40 34.14
N ALA A 450 21.46 -44.32 34.44
CA ALA A 450 22.01 -42.99 34.64
C ALA A 450 23.07 -42.98 35.76
N GLU A 451 22.81 -43.67 36.87
CA GLU A 451 23.75 -43.77 37.99
C GLU A 451 25.05 -44.50 37.61
N ILE A 452 24.93 -45.63 36.92
CA ILE A 452 26.09 -46.40 36.42
C ILE A 452 26.93 -45.55 35.46
N LYS A 453 26.27 -44.81 34.56
CA LYS A 453 26.93 -43.91 33.61
C LYS A 453 27.70 -42.80 34.32
N GLN A 454 27.08 -42.17 35.31
CA GLN A 454 27.76 -41.14 36.12
C GLN A 454 28.95 -41.72 36.90
N ASN A 455 28.84 -42.95 37.42
CA ASN A 455 29.94 -43.60 38.14
C ASN A 455 31.11 -43.93 37.20
N LEU A 456 30.83 -44.32 35.95
CA LEU A 456 31.85 -44.50 34.91
C LEU A 456 32.54 -43.17 34.56
N GLU A 457 31.77 -42.10 34.38
CA GLU A 457 32.31 -40.75 34.10
C GLU A 457 33.13 -40.20 35.28
N ARG A 458 32.81 -40.61 36.51
CA ARG A 458 33.57 -40.28 37.74
C ARG A 458 34.75 -41.22 38.04
N GLY A 459 35.03 -42.18 37.16
CA GLY A 459 36.20 -43.07 37.30
C GLY A 459 35.97 -44.30 38.19
N THR A 460 34.76 -44.85 38.23
CA THR A 460 34.39 -46.09 38.95
C THR A 460 34.59 -46.08 40.47
N ALA A 461 34.74 -44.90 41.08
CA ALA A 461 34.67 -44.74 42.52
C ALA A 461 33.21 -44.87 42.98
N ILE A 462 32.94 -45.85 43.84
CA ILE A 462 31.67 -46.02 44.58
C ILE A 462 31.55 -44.93 45.64
#